data_AF-A0A392TL88-F1
#
_entry.id   AF-A0A392TL88-F1
#
_cell.length_a   1.000
_cell.length_b   1.000
_cell.length_c   1.000
_cell.angle_alpha   90.00
_cell.angle_beta   90.00
_cell.angle_gamma   90.00
#
_symmetry.space_group_name_H-M   'P 1'
#
loop_
_entity.id
_entity.type
_entity.pdbx_description
1 polymer ?
#
loop_
_entity_poly.entity_id
_entity_poly.type
_entity_poly.pdbx_seq_one_letter_code
_entity_poly.pdbx_strand_id
1 'polypeptide(L)' 'MHPNENPGLILVTPPLSGLNYHSWFRAMTMALRSKNKLHFINGPLPRPDDEDHDSLAWDRCNTM' A
#
# COMPACT_ATOMS: atom_id res chain seq x y z
N MET A 1 4.00 -12.53 -5.65
CA MET A 1 4.07 -11.98 -4.28
C MET A 1 5.51 -11.63 -3.98
N HIS A 2 5.80 -10.40 -3.54
CA HIS A 2 7.16 -10.01 -3.18
C HIS A 2 7.54 -10.68 -1.85
N PRO A 3 8.72 -11.34 -1.74
CA PRO A 3 9.14 -12.06 -0.52
C PRO A 3 9.36 -11.20 0.74
N ASN A 4 9.09 -9.89 0.70
CA ASN A 4 9.50 -8.91 1.70
C ASN A 4 8.32 -8.09 2.25
N GLU A 5 7.19 -8.76 2.44
CA GLU A 5 6.00 -8.20 3.09
C GLU A 5 6.02 -8.59 4.57
N ASN A 6 6.17 -7.58 5.44
CA ASN A 6 6.23 -7.70 6.89
C ASN A 6 5.26 -6.67 7.49
N PRO A 7 4.20 -7.09 8.20
CA PRO A 7 3.21 -6.18 8.80
C PRO A 7 3.81 -5.18 9.81
N GLY A 8 4.96 -5.51 10.41
CA GLY A 8 5.69 -4.64 11.33
C GLY A 8 6.69 -3.70 10.66
N LEU A 9 6.77 -3.69 9.32
CA LEU A 9 7.73 -2.87 8.60
C LEU A 9 7.35 -1.38 8.65
N ILE A 10 8.22 -0.58 9.25
CA ILE A 10 8.14 0.88 9.15
C ILE A 10 8.55 1.27 7.72
N LEU A 11 7.58 1.73 6.92
CA LEU A 11 7.80 2.13 5.53
C LEU A 11 8.54 3.48 5.39
N VAL A 12 8.35 4.38 6.34
CA VAL A 12 8.93 5.72 6.35
C VAL A 12 9.34 6.11 7.77
N THR A 13 10.59 6.56 7.91
CA THR A 13 11.14 7.12 9.15
C THR A 13 11.56 8.57 8.90
N PRO A 14 11.23 9.53 9.77
CA PRO A 14 10.42 9.39 10.99
C PRO A 14 8.93 9.14 10.68
N PRO A 15 8.16 8.55 11.62
CA PRO A 15 6.70 8.42 11.49
C PRO A 15 6.02 9.77 11.29
N LEU A 16 4.76 9.73 10.81
CA LEU A 16 3.97 10.94 10.60
C LEU A 16 3.82 11.73 11.92
N SER A 17 4.12 13.01 11.83
CA SER A 17 3.87 14.03 12.86
C SER A 17 3.25 15.25 12.18
N GLY A 18 2.66 16.16 12.95
CA GLY A 18 2.00 17.33 12.37
C GLY A 18 2.91 18.20 11.49
N LEU A 19 4.19 18.29 11.83
CA LEU A 19 5.15 19.16 11.14
C LEU A 19 5.77 18.52 9.88
N ASN A 20 5.75 17.20 9.76
CA ASN A 20 6.47 16.50 8.69
C ASN A 20 5.58 16.00 7.55
N TYR A 21 4.29 16.34 7.54
CA TYR A 21 3.30 15.80 6.61
C TYR A 21 3.76 15.81 5.14
N HIS A 22 4.24 16.95 4.64
CA HIS A 22 4.65 17.05 3.23
C HIS A 22 5.80 16.09 2.87
N SER A 23 6.83 16.03 3.70
CA SER A 23 7.98 15.14 3.49
C SER A 23 7.59 13.68 3.66
N TRP A 24 6.77 13.39 4.69
CA TRP A 24 6.27 12.05 4.98
C TRP A 24 5.37 11.54 3.86
N PHE A 25 4.43 12.35 3.36
CA PHE A 25 3.51 11.99 2.29
C PHE A 25 4.26 11.62 1.01
N ARG A 26 5.28 12.40 0.63
CA ARG A 26 6.12 12.09 -0.53
C ARG A 26 6.88 10.79 -0.36
N ALA A 27 7.51 10.58 0.79
CA ALA A 27 8.24 9.35 1.10
C ALA A 27 7.32 8.12 1.13
N MET A 28 6.14 8.25 1.74
CA MET A 28 5.15 7.18 1.83
C MET A 28 4.59 6.82 0.46
N THR A 29 4.30 7.83 -0.37
CA THR A 29 3.89 7.62 -1.77
C THR A 29 4.93 6.83 -2.55
N MET A 30 6.23 7.15 -2.40
CA MET A 30 7.31 6.42 -3.07
C MET A 30 7.44 4.98 -2.55
N ALA A 31 7.35 4.78 -1.23
CA ALA A 31 7.42 3.45 -0.61
C ALA A 31 6.24 2.56 -1.04
N LEU A 32 5.03 3.12 -1.19
CA LEU A 32 3.88 2.38 -1.70
C LEU A 32 3.98 2.10 -3.21
N ARG A 33 4.54 3.03 -4.00
CA ARG A 33 4.81 2.80 -5.43
C ARG A 33 5.79 1.66 -5.65
N SER A 34 6.89 1.60 -4.90
CA SER A 34 7.87 0.51 -5.05
C SER A 34 7.32 -0.87 -4.69
N LYS A 35 6.25 -0.91 -3.88
CA LYS A 35 5.50 -2.12 -3.53
C LYS A 35 4.26 -2.36 -4.40
N ASN A 36 4.00 -1.54 -5.42
CA ASN A 36 2.77 -1.58 -6.23
C ASN A 36 1.46 -1.42 -5.43
N LYS A 37 1.51 -0.83 -4.22
CA LYS A 37 0.34 -0.66 -3.34
C LYS A 37 -0.36 0.69 -3.48
N LEU A 38 0.21 1.64 -4.24
CA LEU A 38 -0.35 2.99 -4.32
C LEU A 38 -1.79 2.99 -4.89
N HIS A 39 -2.10 2.11 -5.83
CA HIS A 39 -3.43 2.08 -6.46
C HIS A 39 -4.54 1.54 -5.56
N PHE A 40 -4.19 0.77 -4.52
CA PHE A 40 -5.14 0.35 -3.49
C PHE A 40 -5.61 1.52 -2.63
N ILE A 41 -4.74 2.52 -2.37
CA ILE A 41 -5.09 3.66 -1.52
C ILE A 41 -5.75 4.81 -2.27
N ASN A 42 -5.39 5.03 -3.53
CA ASN A 42 -5.85 6.19 -4.30
C ASN A 42 -7.21 5.96 -4.96
N GLY A 43 -7.72 4.72 -5.00
CA GLY A 43 -9.00 4.37 -5.64
C GLY A 43 -8.99 3.88 -7.10
N PRO A 44 -7.90 3.96 -7.92
CA PRO A 44 -7.91 3.38 -9.27
C PRO A 44 -8.02 1.86 -9.34
N LEU A 45 -7.80 1.15 -8.23
CA LEU A 45 -7.90 -0.31 -8.16
C LEU A 45 -8.95 -0.71 -7.11
N PRO A 46 -10.26 -0.49 -7.38
CA PRO A 46 -11.31 -0.92 -6.47
C PRO A 46 -11.29 -2.45 -6.33
N ARG A 47 -11.83 -2.94 -5.21
CA ARG A 47 -12.03 -4.38 -5.02
C ARG A 47 -12.95 -4.90 -6.14
N PRO A 48 -12.56 -5.98 -6.85
CA PRO A 48 -13.43 -6.68 -7.80
C PRO A 48 -14.67 -7.25 -7.13
N ASP A 49 -15.64 -7.69 -7.93
CA ASP A 49 -16.77 -8.47 -7.43
C ASP A 49 -16.28 -9.80 -6.83
N ASP A 50 -17.01 -10.37 -5.87
CA ASP A 50 -16.62 -11.62 -5.22
C ASP A 50 -16.59 -12.82 -6.19
N GLU A 51 -17.37 -12.75 -7.28
CA GLU A 51 -17.38 -13.75 -8.35
C GLU A 51 -16.26 -13.56 -9.38
N ASP A 52 -15.50 -12.45 -9.31
CA ASP A 52 -14.36 -12.21 -10.18
C ASP A 52 -13.19 -13.14 -9.79
N HIS A 53 -12.59 -13.77 -10.79
CA HIS A 53 -11.40 -14.61 -10.61
C HIS A 53 -10.26 -13.86 -9.88
N ASP A 54 -10.17 -12.54 -10.05
CA ASP A 54 -9.13 -11.72 -9.46
C ASP A 54 -9.46 -11.28 -8.01
N SER A 55 -10.66 -11.55 -7.49
CA SER A 55 -11.06 -11.19 -6.12
C SER A 55 -10.10 -11.74 -5.06
N LEU A 56 -9.79 -13.04 -5.13
CA LEU A 56 -8.84 -13.69 -4.22
C LEU A 56 -7.41 -13.14 -4.36
N ALA A 57 -7.01 -12.77 -5.57
CA ALA A 57 -5.69 -12.19 -5.82
C ALA A 57 -5.60 -10.76 -5.28
N TRP A 58 -6.67 -9.99 -5.42
CA TRP A 58 -6.81 -8.64 -4.87
C TRP A 58 -6.73 -8.68 -3.34
N ASP A 59 -7.50 -9.56 -2.68
CA ASP A 59 -7.52 -9.69 -1.22
C ASP A 59 -6.14 -10.03 -0.66
N ARG A 60 -5.44 -10.96 -1.31
CA ARG A 60 -4.07 -11.33 -0.95
C ARG A 60 -3.11 -10.14 -1.07
N CYS A 61 -3.24 -9.32 -2.12
CA CYS A 61 -2.37 -8.18 -2.32
C CYS A 61 -2.71 -6.98 -1.41
N ASN A 62 -3.96 -6.87 -0.97
CA ASN A 62 -4.42 -5.81 -0.06
C ASN A 62 -4.22 -6.14 1.43
N THR A 63 -4.25 -7.42 1.80
CA THR A 63 -4.13 -7.87 3.20
C THR A 63 -2.67 -7.96 3.68
N MET A 64 -1.73 -8.22 2.77
CA MET A 64 -0.29 -8.32 3.06
C MET A 64 0.42 -6.99 2.96
#